data_AF-A0A7V8YEE4-F1
#
_entry.id   AF-A0A7V8YEE4-F1
#
_cell.length_a   1.000
_cell.length_b   1.000
_cell.length_c   1.000
_cell.angle_alpha   90.00
_cell.angle_beta   90.00
_cell.angle_gamma   90.00
#
_symmetry.space_group_name_H-M   'P 1'
#
loop_
_entity.id
_entity.type
_entity.pdbx_description
1 polymer ?
#
loop_
_entity_poly.entity_id
_entity_poly.type
_entity_poly.pdbx_seq_one_letter_code
_entity_poly.pdbx_strand_id
1 'polypeptide(L)'
;EQVLRALGSEVLGAPGTAEKGVAVVEGYLTEIGLEPADYHLVNGSGLSRSISFRPSAMTAVLMDMAHDTKVGPEFESSLAIAGVDGTLSRRIREDPARMRGKTGTLDGVHCLAGYLDASDGERYAFAFFANGDRATSASVKALQDRMARALLASPPGQATADNSDED
;
A
#
# COMPACT_ATOMS: atom_id res chain seq x y z
N GLU A 1 5.57 14.40 7.09
CA GLU A 1 6.20 14.94 8.31
C GLU A 1 5.31 15.95 9.04
N GLN A 2 4.93 17.07 8.42
CA GLN A 2 4.06 18.05 9.11
C GLN A 2 2.69 17.49 9.49
N VAL A 3 2.05 16.71 8.59
CA VAL A 3 0.78 16.02 8.88
C VAL A 3 0.92 15.06 10.07
N LEU A 4 2.02 14.31 10.16
CA LEU A 4 2.29 13.39 11.25
C LEU A 4 2.39 14.13 12.60
N ARG A 5 3.11 15.24 12.62
CA ARG A 5 3.28 16.08 13.83
C ARG A 5 1.96 16.74 14.24
N ALA A 6 1.19 17.21 13.27
CA ALA A 6 -0.13 17.79 13.50
C ALA A 6 -1.08 16.75 14.12
N LEU A 7 -1.12 15.53 13.56
CA LEU A 7 -1.87 14.41 14.12
C LEU A 7 -1.48 14.11 15.57
N GLY A 8 -0.18 14.03 15.85
CA GLY A 8 0.33 13.82 17.20
C GLY A 8 -0.04 14.95 18.17
N SER A 9 -0.05 16.20 17.69
CA SER A 9 -0.49 17.36 18.49
C SER A 9 -1.98 17.36 18.77
N GLU A 10 -2.78 16.95 17.80
CA GLU A 10 -4.25 16.95 17.87
C GLU A 10 -4.74 15.88 18.84
N VAL A 11 -4.21 14.65 18.72
CA VAL A 11 -4.69 13.51 19.52
C VAL A 11 -4.02 13.43 20.88
N LEU A 12 -2.72 13.74 20.98
CA LEU A 12 -1.91 13.60 22.21
C LEU A 12 -1.43 14.94 22.79
N GLY A 13 -2.00 16.06 22.33
CA GLY A 13 -1.73 17.41 22.81
C GLY A 13 -0.42 18.03 22.29
N ALA A 14 -0.33 19.36 22.37
CA ALA A 14 0.84 20.12 21.97
C ALA A 14 2.08 19.85 22.87
N PRO A 15 3.31 20.01 22.35
CA PRO A 15 3.65 20.28 20.96
C PRO A 15 3.52 19.03 20.07
N GLY A 16 3.34 19.24 18.76
CA GLY A 16 3.35 18.17 17.77
C GLY A 16 4.75 17.61 17.52
N THR A 17 4.97 16.35 17.88
CA THR A 17 6.23 15.64 17.64
C THR A 17 6.05 14.46 16.70
N ALA A 18 7.13 14.00 16.08
CA ALA A 18 7.08 12.85 15.20
C ALA A 18 6.73 11.58 15.99
N GLU A 19 7.27 11.45 17.20
CA GLU A 19 7.05 10.32 18.11
C GLU A 19 5.58 10.23 18.50
N LYS A 20 4.94 11.35 18.83
CA LYS A 20 3.49 11.39 19.10
C LYS A 20 2.67 10.97 17.89
N GLY A 21 3.02 11.49 16.71
CA GLY A 21 2.31 11.13 15.49
C GLY A 21 2.48 9.66 15.11
N VAL A 22 3.68 9.10 15.29
CA VAL A 22 3.92 7.66 15.13
C VAL A 22 3.04 6.87 16.09
N ALA A 23 3.04 7.20 17.39
CA ALA A 23 2.23 6.49 18.39
C ALA A 23 0.72 6.48 18.04
N VAL A 24 0.20 7.58 17.49
CA VAL A 24 -1.19 7.62 17.01
C VAL A 24 -1.42 6.67 15.83
N VAL A 25 -0.50 6.65 14.86
CA VAL A 25 -0.59 5.72 13.71
C VAL A 25 -0.48 4.27 14.18
N GLU A 26 0.42 3.96 15.10
CA GLU A 26 0.58 2.61 15.67
C GLU A 26 -0.69 2.16 16.42
N GLY A 27 -1.37 3.08 17.11
CA GLY A 27 -2.68 2.82 17.72
C GLY A 27 -3.70 2.39 16.67
N TYR A 28 -3.84 3.14 15.58
CA TYR A 28 -4.71 2.78 14.46
C TYR A 28 -4.33 1.41 13.83
N LEU A 29 -3.04 1.15 13.61
CA LEU A 29 -2.60 -0.13 13.06
C LEU A 29 -2.96 -1.31 13.99
N THR A 30 -2.88 -1.10 15.31
CA THR A 30 -3.31 -2.08 16.31
C THR A 30 -4.83 -2.30 16.28
N GLU A 31 -5.62 -1.23 16.11
CA GLU A 31 -7.08 -1.30 16.02
C GLU A 31 -7.56 -2.15 14.84
N ILE A 32 -6.85 -2.08 13.70
CA ILE A 32 -7.14 -2.92 12.52
C ILE A 32 -6.49 -4.32 12.59
N GLY A 33 -5.94 -4.69 13.75
CA GLY A 33 -5.47 -6.04 14.05
C GLY A 33 -4.02 -6.34 13.65
N LEU A 34 -3.20 -5.32 13.38
CA LEU A 34 -1.77 -5.52 13.11
C LEU A 34 -0.95 -5.58 14.39
N GLU A 35 0.10 -6.39 14.39
CA GLU A 35 1.01 -6.53 15.52
C GLU A 35 2.27 -5.66 15.33
N PRO A 36 2.96 -5.28 16.41
CA PRO A 36 4.24 -4.56 16.31
C PRO A 36 5.32 -5.28 15.49
N ALA A 37 5.20 -6.60 15.27
CA ALA A 37 6.11 -7.36 14.40
C ALA A 37 5.86 -7.16 12.90
N ASP A 38 4.73 -6.55 12.53
CA ASP A 38 4.32 -6.34 11.14
C ASP A 38 4.87 -5.03 10.55
N TYR A 39 5.29 -4.09 11.40
CA TYR A 39 5.78 -2.79 10.98
C TYR A 39 6.79 -2.19 11.97
N HIS A 40 7.59 -1.26 11.47
CA HIS A 40 8.37 -0.34 12.28
C HIS A 40 8.29 1.05 11.66
N LEU A 41 7.71 2.01 12.38
CA LEU A 41 7.51 3.37 11.90
C LEU A 41 8.49 4.32 12.58
N VAL A 42 9.09 5.20 11.79
CA VAL A 42 10.04 6.23 12.28
C VAL A 42 9.60 7.63 11.89
N ASN A 43 8.99 7.76 10.71
CA ASN A 43 8.43 9.01 10.21
C ASN A 43 7.31 8.70 9.21
N GLY A 44 6.58 9.75 8.80
CA GLY A 44 5.41 9.62 7.94
C GLY A 44 5.72 9.77 6.44
N SER A 45 6.97 9.99 6.05
CA SER A 45 7.35 10.16 4.64
C SER A 45 7.86 8.88 3.99
N GLY A 46 8.32 7.91 4.79
CA GLY A 46 8.95 6.69 4.29
C GLY A 46 10.41 6.89 3.84
N LEU A 47 11.05 8.02 4.18
CA LEU A 47 12.44 8.30 3.81
C LEU A 47 13.46 7.66 4.77
N SER A 48 13.02 7.21 5.95
CA SER A 48 13.90 6.48 6.86
C SER A 48 14.11 5.05 6.37
N ARG A 49 15.37 4.65 6.23
CA ARG A 49 15.73 3.26 5.88
C ARG A 49 15.42 2.26 7.00
N SER A 50 15.19 2.73 8.21
CA SER A 50 14.81 1.88 9.33
C SER A 50 13.33 1.48 9.26
N ILE A 51 12.51 2.16 8.46
CA ILE A 51 11.09 1.79 8.34
C ILE A 51 10.97 0.40 7.72
N SER A 52 10.17 -0.45 8.35
CA SER A 52 9.77 -1.74 7.82
C SER A 52 8.25 -1.85 7.83
N PHE A 53 7.70 -2.55 6.85
CA PHE A 53 6.27 -2.79 6.75
C PHE A 53 6.07 -4.07 5.95
N ARG A 54 5.30 -5.02 6.48
CA ARG A 54 4.97 -6.24 5.74
C ARG A 54 3.98 -5.93 4.60
N PRO A 55 4.09 -6.60 3.44
CA PRO A 55 3.10 -6.46 2.39
C PRO A 55 1.67 -6.78 2.86
N SER A 56 1.52 -7.81 3.71
CA SER A 56 0.23 -8.19 4.30
C SER A 56 -0.37 -7.09 5.18
N ALA A 57 0.47 -6.41 5.98
CA ALA A 57 0.05 -5.26 6.76
C ALA A 57 -0.43 -4.10 5.87
N MET A 58 0.25 -3.87 4.75
CA MET A 58 -0.15 -2.81 3.81
C MET A 58 -1.50 -3.14 3.17
N THR A 59 -1.72 -4.40 2.79
CA THR A 59 -3.04 -4.82 2.28
C THR A 59 -4.12 -4.74 3.34
N ALA A 60 -3.82 -5.00 4.62
CA ALA A 60 -4.80 -4.81 5.70
C ALA A 60 -5.24 -3.34 5.83
N VAL A 61 -4.30 -2.40 5.79
CA VAL A 61 -4.61 -0.95 5.77
C VAL A 61 -5.48 -0.58 4.57
N LEU A 62 -5.16 -1.09 3.39
CA LEU A 62 -5.96 -0.85 2.18
C LEU A 62 -7.36 -1.46 2.30
N MET A 63 -7.49 -2.67 2.83
CA MET A 63 -8.79 -3.30 3.02
C MET A 63 -9.64 -2.55 4.05
N ASP A 64 -9.05 -2.06 5.14
CA ASP A 64 -9.76 -1.23 6.11
C ASP A 64 -10.27 0.08 5.47
N MET A 65 -9.40 0.79 4.76
CA MET A 65 -9.77 2.02 4.04
C MET A 65 -10.81 1.79 2.94
N ALA A 66 -10.82 0.63 2.28
CA ALA A 66 -11.84 0.30 1.29
C ALA A 66 -13.23 0.11 1.92
N HIS A 67 -13.31 -0.30 3.19
CA HIS A 67 -14.56 -0.47 3.92
C HIS A 67 -15.00 0.79 4.68
N ASP A 68 -14.11 1.76 4.91
CA ASP A 68 -14.45 3.03 5.55
C ASP A 68 -15.21 3.95 4.58
N THR A 69 -16.52 4.05 4.77
CA THR A 69 -17.40 4.91 3.94
C THR A 69 -17.23 6.41 4.16
N LYS A 70 -16.55 6.85 5.23
CA LYS A 70 -16.38 8.26 5.58
C LYS A 70 -15.11 8.87 4.99
N VAL A 71 -14.04 8.09 4.89
CA VAL A 71 -12.73 8.58 4.40
C VAL A 71 -12.14 7.75 3.27
N GLY A 72 -12.66 6.53 3.03
CA GLY A 72 -12.20 5.64 1.98
C GLY A 72 -12.24 6.25 0.58
N PRO A 73 -13.34 6.90 0.15
CA PRO A 73 -13.42 7.55 -1.16
C PRO A 73 -12.34 8.64 -1.36
N GLU A 74 -12.12 9.48 -0.35
CA GLU A 74 -11.10 10.52 -0.36
C GLU A 74 -9.69 9.92 -0.36
N PHE A 75 -9.45 8.90 0.46
CA PHE A 75 -8.18 8.16 0.50
C PHE A 75 -7.86 7.58 -0.87
N GLU A 76 -8.80 6.87 -1.49
CA GLU A 76 -8.62 6.29 -2.82
C GLU A 76 -8.40 7.36 -3.90
N SER A 77 -9.11 8.48 -3.81
CA SER A 77 -8.96 9.59 -4.75
C SER A 77 -7.54 10.20 -4.71
N SER A 78 -6.86 10.08 -3.57
CA SER A 78 -5.49 10.58 -3.39
C SER A 78 -4.42 9.69 -4.04
N LEU A 79 -4.76 8.45 -4.39
CA LEU A 79 -3.86 7.51 -5.04
C LEU A 79 -3.72 7.84 -6.53
N ALA A 80 -2.50 7.70 -7.05
CA ALA A 80 -2.23 7.94 -8.47
C ALA A 80 -2.95 6.89 -9.34
N ILE A 81 -3.46 7.32 -10.48
CA ILE A 81 -4.21 6.51 -11.44
C ILE A 81 -3.24 6.00 -12.50
N ALA A 82 -3.16 4.67 -12.67
CA ALA A 82 -2.31 4.04 -13.67
C ALA A 82 -2.66 4.49 -15.09
N GLY A 83 -1.62 4.82 -15.86
CA GLY A 83 -1.74 5.33 -17.21
C GLY A 83 -2.24 6.77 -17.33
N VAL A 84 -2.55 7.46 -16.22
CA VAL A 84 -3.18 8.78 -16.24
C VAL A 84 -2.31 9.84 -15.55
N ASP A 85 -1.96 9.66 -14.28
CA ASP A 85 -1.32 10.73 -13.50
C ASP A 85 -0.20 10.28 -12.56
N GLY A 86 0.43 11.26 -11.92
CA GLY A 86 1.46 11.07 -10.92
C GLY A 86 2.60 10.16 -11.39
N THR A 87 3.08 9.33 -10.46
CA THR A 87 4.19 8.39 -10.68
C THR A 87 3.78 7.15 -11.47
N LEU A 88 2.50 6.97 -11.76
CA LEU A 88 1.96 5.84 -12.53
C LEU A 88 1.54 6.22 -13.96
N SER A 89 1.58 7.50 -14.33
CA SER A 89 1.20 8.02 -15.66
C SER A 89 1.81 7.30 -16.86
N ARG A 90 3.02 6.73 -16.71
CA ARG A 90 3.72 5.99 -17.78
C ARG A 90 3.66 4.47 -17.63
N ARG A 91 3.00 3.94 -16.59
CA ARG A 91 2.91 2.52 -16.26
C ARG A 91 1.50 2.00 -16.57
N ILE A 92 1.40 0.77 -17.07
CA ILE A 92 0.14 0.06 -17.34
C ILE A 92 -0.84 0.94 -18.16
N ARG A 93 -0.40 1.37 -19.35
CA ARG A 93 -1.17 2.32 -20.20
C ARG A 93 -2.23 1.64 -21.07
N GLU A 94 -2.10 0.33 -21.23
CA GLU A 94 -3.02 -0.55 -21.93
C GLU A 94 -4.36 -0.74 -21.20
N ASP A 95 -4.38 -0.55 -19.88
CA ASP A 95 -5.55 -0.66 -19.00
C ASP A 95 -5.67 0.59 -18.11
N PRO A 96 -5.86 1.79 -18.70
CA PRO A 96 -5.86 3.03 -17.93
C PRO A 96 -7.03 3.05 -16.95
N ALA A 97 -6.81 3.66 -15.79
CA ALA A 97 -7.79 3.84 -14.73
C ALA A 97 -8.35 2.56 -14.06
N ARG A 98 -7.83 1.38 -14.38
CA ARG A 98 -8.17 0.11 -13.68
C ARG A 98 -7.28 -0.21 -12.48
N MET A 99 -6.27 0.63 -12.21
CA MET A 99 -5.40 0.50 -11.06
C MET A 99 -5.14 1.87 -10.47
N ARG A 100 -5.26 1.97 -9.16
CA ARG A 100 -4.85 3.12 -8.36
C ARG A 100 -3.78 2.68 -7.39
N GLY A 101 -2.74 3.49 -7.18
CA GLY A 101 -1.74 3.11 -6.20
C GLY A 101 -0.74 4.18 -5.85
N LYS A 102 -0.01 3.88 -4.78
CA LYS A 102 1.12 4.68 -4.31
C LYS A 102 2.43 3.97 -4.64
N THR A 103 3.35 4.72 -5.23
CA THR A 103 4.73 4.27 -5.43
C THR A 103 5.63 4.74 -4.29
N GLY A 104 6.59 3.90 -3.92
CA GLY A 104 7.78 4.25 -3.13
C GLY A 104 9.04 3.79 -3.87
N THR A 105 10.08 4.61 -3.90
CA THR A 105 11.38 4.21 -4.45
C THR A 105 12.48 4.90 -3.69
N LEU A 106 13.38 4.10 -3.13
CA LEU A 106 14.69 4.52 -2.61
C LEU A 106 15.76 3.65 -3.27
N ASP A 107 17.01 3.98 -3.03
CA ASP A 107 18.11 3.13 -3.48
C ASP A 107 18.03 1.75 -2.80
N GLY A 108 17.91 0.71 -3.64
CA GLY A 108 17.67 -0.68 -3.25
C GLY A 108 16.27 -1.01 -2.73
N VAL A 109 15.27 -0.11 -2.86
CA VAL A 109 13.90 -0.33 -2.36
C VAL A 109 12.86 0.13 -3.38
N HIS A 110 11.92 -0.74 -3.71
CA HIS A 110 10.81 -0.43 -4.61
C HIS A 110 9.49 -0.96 -4.04
N CYS A 111 8.55 -0.06 -3.83
CA CYS A 111 7.22 -0.38 -3.31
C CYS A 111 6.15 0.11 -4.28
N LEU A 112 5.13 -0.69 -4.49
CA LEU A 112 3.89 -0.32 -5.16
C LEU A 112 2.74 -0.99 -4.43
N ALA A 113 1.76 -0.22 -3.96
CA ALA A 113 0.58 -0.76 -3.30
C ALA A 113 -0.65 0.07 -3.66
N GLY A 114 -1.83 -0.54 -3.62
CA GLY A 114 -3.09 0.12 -3.91
C GLY A 114 -4.18 -0.86 -4.30
N TYR A 115 -5.08 -0.42 -5.17
CA TYR A 115 -6.23 -1.19 -5.63
C TYR A 115 -6.17 -1.43 -7.14
N LEU A 116 -6.74 -2.53 -7.58
CA LEU A 116 -6.99 -2.81 -8.98
C LEU A 116 -8.36 -3.47 -9.17
N ASP A 117 -9.00 -3.16 -10.29
CA ASP A 117 -10.28 -3.72 -10.70
C ASP A 117 -10.01 -4.76 -11.81
N ALA A 118 -10.10 -6.03 -11.46
CA ALA A 118 -9.76 -7.14 -12.34
C ALA A 118 -10.86 -7.40 -13.38
N SER A 119 -10.51 -8.16 -14.43
CA SER A 119 -11.39 -8.38 -15.58
C SER A 119 -12.60 -9.23 -15.24
N ASP A 120 -12.56 -9.92 -14.12
CA ASP A 120 -13.65 -10.70 -13.57
C ASP A 120 -14.69 -9.89 -12.78
N GLY A 121 -14.45 -8.60 -12.58
CA GLY A 121 -15.31 -7.72 -11.79
C GLY A 121 -14.96 -7.69 -10.31
N GLU A 122 -13.97 -8.47 -9.86
CA GLU A 122 -13.47 -8.41 -8.49
C GLU A 122 -12.48 -7.26 -8.33
N ARG A 123 -12.44 -6.74 -7.10
CA ARG A 123 -11.51 -5.69 -6.72
C ARG A 123 -10.48 -6.24 -5.74
N TYR A 124 -9.20 -5.98 -6.03
CA TYR A 124 -8.09 -6.45 -5.22
C TYR A 124 -7.33 -5.30 -4.58
N ALA A 125 -7.07 -5.40 -3.28
CA ALA A 125 -5.99 -4.68 -2.62
C ALA A 125 -4.67 -5.45 -2.83
N PHE A 126 -3.59 -4.75 -3.15
CA PHE A 126 -2.29 -5.38 -3.40
C PHE A 126 -1.12 -4.57 -2.83
N ALA A 127 -0.02 -5.26 -2.53
CA ALA A 127 1.24 -4.65 -2.12
C ALA A 127 2.44 -5.43 -2.65
N PHE A 128 3.28 -4.77 -3.46
CA PHE A 128 4.50 -5.33 -4.05
C PHE A 128 5.72 -4.58 -3.52
N PHE A 129 6.42 -5.20 -2.56
CA PHE A 129 7.66 -4.66 -1.99
C PHE A 129 8.86 -5.48 -2.46
N ALA A 130 9.89 -4.80 -2.93
CA ALA A 130 11.15 -5.39 -3.34
C ALA A 130 12.30 -4.62 -2.70
N ASN A 131 13.15 -5.34 -1.97
CA ASN A 131 14.36 -4.83 -1.33
C ASN A 131 15.58 -5.55 -1.90
N GLY A 132 16.65 -4.82 -2.17
CA GLY A 132 17.91 -5.35 -2.70
C GLY A 132 18.50 -4.49 -3.81
N ASP A 133 19.80 -4.64 -4.02
CA ASP A 133 20.66 -3.82 -4.90
C ASP A 133 21.02 -4.52 -6.22
N ARG A 134 20.64 -5.79 -6.38
CA ARG A 134 21.05 -6.63 -7.52
C ARG A 134 20.29 -6.39 -8.81
N ALA A 135 19.22 -5.61 -8.76
CA ALA A 135 18.33 -5.35 -9.89
C ALA A 135 18.24 -3.84 -10.17
N THR A 136 18.11 -3.47 -11.44
CA THR A 136 17.91 -2.07 -11.80
C THR A 136 16.50 -1.62 -11.42
N SER A 137 16.33 -0.33 -11.10
CA SER A 137 14.98 0.20 -10.79
C SER A 137 13.98 -0.07 -11.93
N ALA A 138 14.44 -0.04 -13.18
CA ALA A 138 13.61 -0.35 -14.34
C ALA A 138 13.13 -1.81 -14.35
N SER A 139 14.00 -2.78 -14.06
CA SER A 139 13.62 -4.19 -14.06
C SER A 139 12.67 -4.54 -12.92
N VAL A 140 12.85 -3.96 -11.74
CA VAL A 140 11.94 -4.15 -10.60
C VAL A 140 10.56 -3.53 -10.87
N LYS A 141 10.51 -2.31 -11.42
CA LYS A 141 9.24 -1.69 -11.83
C LYS A 141 8.54 -2.49 -12.91
N ALA A 142 9.29 -3.04 -13.88
CA ALA A 142 8.73 -3.91 -14.90
C ALA A 142 8.17 -5.21 -14.31
N LEU A 143 8.82 -5.79 -13.29
CA LEU A 143 8.29 -6.95 -12.56
C LEU A 143 7.00 -6.60 -11.82
N GLN A 144 6.95 -5.47 -11.11
CA GLN A 144 5.73 -4.97 -10.46
C GLN A 144 4.58 -4.80 -11.49
N ASP A 145 4.86 -4.21 -12.65
CA ASP A 145 3.86 -4.04 -13.70
C ASP A 145 3.38 -5.38 -14.26
N ARG A 146 4.26 -6.38 -14.40
CA ARG A 146 3.84 -7.74 -14.80
C ARG A 146 2.93 -8.39 -13.77
N MET A 147 3.24 -8.27 -12.48
CA MET A 147 2.40 -8.81 -11.41
C MET A 147 1.03 -8.11 -11.37
N ALA A 148 1.00 -6.78 -11.51
CA ALA A 148 -0.25 -6.02 -11.59
C ALA A 148 -1.10 -6.44 -12.80
N ARG A 149 -0.49 -6.62 -13.98
CA ARG A 149 -1.18 -7.13 -15.17
C ARG A 149 -1.75 -8.52 -14.98
N ALA A 150 -1.01 -9.40 -14.31
CA ALA A 150 -1.48 -10.75 -14.03
C ALA A 150 -2.75 -10.72 -13.17
N LEU A 151 -2.80 -9.83 -12.17
CA LEU A 151 -4.00 -9.62 -11.36
C LEU A 151 -5.14 -8.96 -12.16
N LEU A 152 -4.85 -7.96 -13.00
CA LEU A 152 -5.85 -7.31 -13.85
C LEU A 152 -6.52 -8.26 -14.85
N ALA A 153 -5.76 -9.27 -15.31
CA ALA A 153 -6.20 -10.30 -16.23
C ALA A 153 -6.69 -11.58 -15.52
N SER A 154 -6.78 -11.58 -14.18
CA SER A 154 -7.28 -12.74 -13.45
C SER A 154 -8.69 -13.12 -13.95
N PRO A 155 -8.91 -14.41 -14.30
CA PRO A 155 -10.23 -14.90 -14.67
C PRO A 155 -11.13 -14.99 -13.42
N PRO A 156 -12.46 -14.96 -13.59
CA PRO A 156 -13.39 -14.98 -12.47
C PRO A 156 -13.18 -16.19 -11.57
N GLY A 157 -12.85 -15.89 -10.31
CA GLY A 157 -12.93 -16.74 -9.14
C GLY A 157 -12.63 -18.23 -9.36
N GLN A 158 -11.36 -18.61 -9.35
CA GLN A 158 -11.01 -19.77 -8.54
C GLN A 158 -10.64 -19.22 -7.17
N ALA A 159 -11.65 -19.09 -6.30
CA ALA A 159 -11.40 -19.09 -4.88
C ALA A 159 -10.49 -20.29 -4.62
N THR A 160 -9.29 -20.05 -4.13
CA THR A 160 -8.43 -21.12 -3.64
C THR A 160 -9.24 -21.81 -2.55
N ALA A 161 -9.86 -22.94 -2.90
CA ALA A 161 -10.41 -23.84 -1.92
C ALA A 161 -9.24 -24.20 -1.02
N ASP A 162 -9.31 -23.67 0.20
CA ASP A 162 -8.53 -24.08 1.34
C ASP A 162 -8.62 -25.60 1.39
N ASN A 163 -7.52 -26.27 1.02
CA ASN A 163 -7.45 -27.72 1.06
C ASN A 163 -7.11 -28.09 2.50
N SER A 164 -8.08 -27.89 3.39
CA SER A 164 -8.12 -28.41 4.73
C SER A 164 -9.13 -29.56 4.79
N ASP A 165 -8.71 -30.73 4.32
CA ASP A 165 -9.29 -32.02 4.67
C ASP A 165 -8.07 -32.92 4.97
N GLU A 166 -7.68 -33.07 6.24
CA GLU A 166 -8.06 -34.22 7.08
C GLU A 166 -7.72 -35.57 6.43
N ASP A 167 -6.52 -36.09 6.76
CA ASP A 167 -6.30 -37.43 7.35
C ASP A 167 -4.87 -37.56 7.90
#